data_AF-A0A2M7NIZ0-F1
#
_entry.id   AF-A0A2M7NIZ0-F1
#
_cell.length_a   1.000
_cell.length_b   1.000
_cell.length_c   1.000
_cell.angle_alpha   90.00
_cell.angle_beta   90.00
_cell.angle_gamma   90.00
#
_symmetry.space_group_name_H-M   'P 1'
#
loop_
_entity.id
_entity.type
_entity.pdbx_description
1 polymer ?
#
loop_
_entity_poly.entity_id
_entity_poly.type
_entity_poly.pdbx_seq_one_letter_code
_entity_poly.pdbx_strand_id
1 'polypeptide(L)'
;MNYYERIKKLTENVSTTLIDFSEERGKSRTPTQASSNFITNKEQGNWAENLVNRAINENSKNFIAIKYGKSDDLIAGQKGFNEFYQEFQDELDIIGKRPDILIFKKSDYKEELGNDISQIPHSSITEYVKKAIAGIEVLTTTENSKNY
;
A
#
# COMPACT_ATOMS: atom_id res chain seq x y z
N MET A 1 -4.08 22.29 -18.11
CA MET A 1 -4.76 21.63 -17.00
C MET A 1 -4.14 20.26 -16.81
N ASN A 2 -3.43 20.04 -15.71
CA ASN A 2 -2.82 18.74 -15.42
C ASN A 2 -3.89 17.74 -14.92
N TYR A 3 -3.53 16.46 -14.81
CA TYR A 3 -4.45 15.41 -14.35
C TYR A 3 -5.06 15.72 -12.98
N TYR A 4 -4.23 16.22 -12.04
CA TYR A 4 -4.65 16.58 -10.68
C TYR A 4 -5.73 17.68 -10.68
N GLU A 5 -5.51 18.77 -11.42
CA GLU A 5 -6.45 19.88 -11.55
C GLU A 5 -7.78 19.43 -12.15
N ARG A 6 -7.74 18.51 -13.12
CA ARG A 6 -8.95 17.92 -13.71
C ARG A 6 -9.75 17.12 -12.68
N ILE A 7 -9.09 16.28 -11.88
CA ILE A 7 -9.77 15.50 -10.83
C ILE A 7 -10.37 16.44 -9.79
N LYS A 8 -9.62 17.45 -9.33
CA LYS A 8 -10.11 18.44 -8.36
C LYS A 8 -11.38 19.16 -8.84
N LYS A 9 -11.42 19.56 -10.10
CA LYS A 9 -12.61 20.18 -10.69
C LYS A 9 -13.80 19.21 -10.80
N LEU A 10 -13.55 17.92 -11.01
CA LEU A 10 -14.61 16.91 -11.05
C LEU A 10 -15.18 16.66 -9.65
N THR A 11 -14.34 16.63 -8.62
CA THR A 11 -14.78 16.43 -7.22
C THR A 11 -15.65 17.56 -6.71
N GLU A 12 -15.48 18.79 -7.21
CA GLU A 12 -16.35 19.94 -6.88
C GLU A 12 -17.82 19.74 -7.31
N ASN A 13 -18.09 18.83 -8.25
CA ASN A 13 -19.46 18.53 -8.69
C ASN A 13 -20.12 17.40 -7.89
N VAL A 14 -19.40 16.79 -6.95
CA VAL A 14 -19.96 15.74 -6.08
C VAL A 14 -20.83 16.40 -5.02
N SER A 15 -22.07 15.94 -4.89
CA SER A 15 -23.00 16.47 -3.88
C SER A 15 -22.45 16.24 -2.47
N THR A 16 -22.45 17.29 -1.64
CA THR A 16 -22.10 17.21 -0.21
C THR A 16 -23.03 16.28 0.56
N THR A 17 -24.25 16.03 0.06
CA THR A 17 -25.17 15.03 0.63
C THR A 17 -24.67 13.60 0.46
N LEU A 18 -23.77 13.34 -0.49
CA LEU A 18 -23.14 12.03 -0.68
C LEU A 18 -21.83 11.98 0.11
N ILE A 19 -20.97 12.97 -0.10
CA ILE A 19 -19.65 13.08 0.52
C ILE A 19 -19.32 14.57 0.68
N ASP A 20 -19.08 15.02 1.91
CA ASP A 20 -18.56 16.35 2.19
C ASP A 20 -17.04 16.29 2.41
N PHE A 21 -16.28 16.75 1.42
CA PHE A 21 -14.82 16.79 1.49
C PHE A 21 -14.26 17.87 2.43
N SER A 22 -15.11 18.72 3.02
CA SER A 22 -14.72 19.73 4.01
C SER A 22 -14.77 19.22 5.45
N GLU A 23 -15.43 18.09 5.69
CA GLU A 23 -15.48 17.48 7.02
C GLU A 23 -14.20 16.68 7.32
N GLU A 24 -13.73 16.76 8.57
CA GLU A 24 -12.65 15.88 9.04
C GLU A 24 -13.13 14.43 9.09
N ARG A 25 -12.28 13.51 8.62
CA ARG A 25 -12.58 12.08 8.69
C ARG A 25 -12.67 11.65 10.15
N GLY A 26 -13.77 10.99 10.51
CA GLY A 26 -13.88 10.33 11.81
C GLY A 26 -12.84 9.22 11.98
N LYS A 27 -12.16 9.17 13.14
CA LYS A 27 -11.17 8.13 13.43
C LYS A 27 -11.79 6.74 13.28
N SER A 28 -11.21 5.92 12.43
CA SER A 28 -11.65 4.53 12.26
C SER A 28 -11.47 3.75 13.55
N ARG A 29 -12.47 2.92 13.89
CA ARG A 29 -12.40 2.05 15.05
C ARG A 29 -11.35 0.97 14.82
N THR A 30 -10.33 0.94 15.68
CA THR A 30 -9.28 -0.08 15.62
C THR A 30 -9.88 -1.49 15.78
N PRO A 31 -9.61 -2.42 14.85
CA PRO A 31 -9.98 -3.82 15.01
C PRO A 31 -9.35 -4.43 16.26
N THR A 32 -10.11 -5.24 17.00
CA THR A 32 -9.64 -5.87 18.26
C THR A 32 -9.23 -7.33 18.09
N GLN A 33 -9.64 -7.97 17.00
CA GLN A 33 -9.33 -9.37 16.68
C GLN A 33 -9.20 -9.55 15.17
N ALA A 34 -8.44 -10.57 14.76
CA ALA A 34 -8.38 -11.03 13.37
C ALA A 34 -8.86 -12.48 13.28
N SER A 35 -9.65 -12.79 12.26
CA SER A 35 -10.10 -14.16 12.01
C SER A 35 -8.96 -15.00 11.42
N SER A 36 -9.01 -16.33 11.61
CA SER A 36 -8.05 -17.23 10.99
C SER A 36 -8.02 -17.09 9.46
N ASN A 37 -9.18 -16.90 8.83
CA ASN A 37 -9.27 -16.67 7.38
C ASN A 37 -8.54 -15.39 6.95
N PHE A 38 -8.65 -14.31 7.74
CA PHE A 38 -7.91 -13.08 7.45
C PHE A 38 -6.39 -13.31 7.53
N ILE A 39 -5.93 -14.02 8.56
CA ILE A 39 -4.50 -14.35 8.73
C ILE A 39 -4.02 -15.20 7.55
N THR A 40 -4.75 -16.25 7.17
CA THR A 40 -4.41 -17.09 6.03
C THR A 40 -4.34 -16.31 4.72
N ASN A 41 -5.32 -15.44 4.46
CA ASN A 41 -5.33 -14.62 3.25
C ASN A 41 -4.15 -13.62 3.24
N LYS A 42 -3.82 -13.02 4.39
CA LYS A 42 -2.65 -12.15 4.55
C LYS A 42 -1.36 -12.89 4.22
N GLU A 43 -1.16 -14.09 4.78
CA GLU A 43 0.04 -14.88 4.52
C GLU A 43 0.15 -15.32 3.05
N GLN A 44 -0.97 -15.64 2.40
CA GLN A 44 -0.99 -15.93 0.96
C GLN A 44 -0.62 -14.70 0.12
N GLY A 45 -1.14 -13.53 0.47
CA GLY A 45 -0.77 -12.24 -0.14
C GLY A 45 0.72 -11.96 0.00
N ASN A 46 1.24 -12.02 1.23
CA ASN A 46 2.66 -11.85 1.54
C ASN A 46 3.55 -12.79 0.71
N TRP A 47 3.16 -14.07 0.60
CA TRP A 47 3.90 -15.04 -0.21
C TRP A 47 3.90 -14.67 -1.70
N ALA A 48 2.76 -14.25 -2.25
CA ALA A 48 2.64 -13.85 -3.65
C ALA A 48 3.46 -12.58 -3.95
N GLU A 49 3.40 -11.57 -3.08
CA GLU A 49 4.22 -10.36 -3.17
C GLU A 49 5.72 -10.69 -3.17
N ASN A 50 6.16 -11.57 -2.26
CA ASN A 50 7.54 -12.03 -2.19
C ASN A 50 7.97 -12.80 -3.45
N LEU A 51 7.08 -13.61 -4.02
CA LEU A 51 7.35 -14.32 -5.27
C LEU A 51 7.55 -13.34 -6.44
N VAL A 52 6.66 -12.35 -6.59
CA VAL A 52 6.76 -11.34 -7.65
C VAL A 52 8.04 -10.50 -7.50
N ASN A 53 8.34 -10.04 -6.28
CA ASN A 53 9.58 -9.30 -6.00
C ASN A 53 10.82 -10.09 -6.41
N ARG A 54 10.93 -11.36 -5.97
CA ARG A 54 12.06 -12.22 -6.32
C ARG A 54 12.14 -12.47 -7.82
N ALA A 55 11.03 -12.80 -8.48
CA ALA A 55 11.02 -13.06 -9.91
C ALA A 55 11.56 -11.87 -10.71
N ILE A 56 11.20 -10.64 -10.37
CA ILE A 56 11.72 -9.44 -11.01
C ILE A 56 13.21 -9.26 -10.72
N ASN A 57 13.61 -9.33 -9.45
CA ASN A 57 14.99 -9.04 -9.03
C ASN A 57 16.00 -10.09 -9.52
N GLU A 58 15.60 -11.35 -9.64
CA GLU A 58 16.46 -12.44 -10.12
C GLU A 58 16.58 -12.47 -11.65
N ASN A 59 15.57 -12.01 -12.40
CA ASN A 59 15.52 -12.17 -13.86
C ASN A 59 15.69 -10.86 -14.65
N SER A 60 15.44 -9.71 -14.03
CA SER A 60 15.51 -8.42 -14.72
C SER A 60 16.93 -7.86 -14.75
N LYS A 61 17.40 -7.52 -15.95
CA LYS A 61 18.69 -6.84 -16.14
C LYS A 61 18.62 -5.37 -15.75
N ASN A 62 17.52 -4.70 -16.08
CA ASN A 62 17.42 -3.23 -16.06
C ASN A 62 16.54 -2.68 -14.93
N PHE A 63 15.72 -3.52 -14.32
CA PHE A 63 14.75 -3.12 -13.29
C PHE A 63 15.03 -3.80 -11.96
N ILE A 64 14.57 -3.15 -10.90
CA ILE A 64 14.55 -3.67 -9.54
C ILE A 64 13.18 -3.41 -8.92
N ALA A 65 12.67 -4.41 -8.22
CA ALA A 65 11.44 -4.38 -7.45
C ALA A 65 11.78 -4.14 -5.97
N ILE A 66 11.12 -3.16 -5.38
CA ILE A 66 11.31 -2.71 -4.01
C ILE A 66 9.97 -2.80 -3.29
N LYS A 67 9.96 -3.40 -2.10
CA LYS A 67 8.77 -3.47 -1.26
C LYS A 67 8.44 -2.09 -0.69
N TYR A 68 7.20 -1.66 -0.85
CA TYR A 68 6.74 -0.32 -0.47
C TYR A 68 5.44 -0.33 0.34
N GLY A 69 4.55 -1.29 0.08
CA GLY A 69 3.31 -1.47 0.82
C GLY A 69 3.59 -1.62 2.30
N LYS A 70 2.77 -0.95 3.13
CA LYS A 70 2.92 -0.99 4.58
C LYS A 70 2.49 -2.37 5.08
N SER A 71 3.47 -3.23 5.34
CA SER A 71 3.26 -4.56 5.90
C SER A 71 3.91 -4.62 7.28
N ASP A 72 3.17 -5.06 8.27
CA ASP A 72 3.72 -5.44 9.58
C ASP A 72 3.10 -6.78 9.97
N ASP A 73 3.79 -7.56 10.79
CA ASP A 73 3.31 -8.84 11.31
C ASP A 73 2.32 -8.65 12.46
N LEU A 74 2.11 -7.41 12.90
CA LEU A 74 1.13 -7.06 13.92
C LEU A 74 -0.30 -7.44 13.49
N ILE A 75 -0.95 -8.21 14.34
CA ILE A 75 -2.35 -8.65 14.20
C ILE A 75 -3.20 -7.93 15.24
N ALA A 76 -4.45 -7.64 14.89
CA ALA A 76 -5.43 -7.07 15.79
C ALA A 76 -5.50 -7.83 17.13
N GLY A 77 -5.37 -7.09 18.23
CA GLY A 77 -5.32 -7.63 19.58
C GLY A 77 -3.89 -7.82 20.15
N GLN A 78 -2.85 -7.69 19.32
CA GLN A 78 -1.46 -7.66 19.79
C GLN A 78 -1.05 -6.28 20.32
N LYS A 79 -0.08 -6.25 21.23
CA LYS A 79 0.52 -5.02 21.75
C LYS A 79 1.14 -4.23 20.59
N GLY A 80 0.85 -2.92 20.49
CA GLY A 80 1.37 -2.05 19.43
C GLY A 80 0.50 -1.97 18.18
N PHE A 81 -0.51 -2.84 18.04
CA PHE A 81 -1.39 -2.83 16.86
C PHE A 81 -2.21 -1.55 16.74
N ASN A 82 -2.64 -0.97 17.87
CA ASN A 82 -3.47 0.23 17.84
C ASN A 82 -2.70 1.44 17.31
N GLU A 83 -1.47 1.62 17.78
CA GLU A 83 -0.56 2.67 17.33
C GLU A 83 -0.26 2.48 15.84
N PHE A 84 0.15 1.26 15.44
CA PHE A 84 0.37 0.92 14.03
C PHE A 84 -0.85 1.19 13.15
N TYR A 85 -2.05 0.80 13.60
CA TYR A 85 -3.29 0.99 12.85
C TYR A 85 -3.63 2.47 12.67
N GLN A 86 -3.48 3.29 13.71
CA GLN A 86 -3.74 4.72 13.62
C GLN A 86 -2.71 5.41 12.71
N GLU A 87 -1.42 5.10 12.84
CA GLU A 87 -0.39 5.61 11.93
C GLU A 87 -0.63 5.17 10.47
N PHE A 88 -1.19 3.99 10.26
CA PHE A 88 -1.62 3.55 8.93
C PHE A 88 -2.83 4.35 8.41
N GLN A 89 -3.82 4.64 9.26
CA GLN A 89 -4.97 5.47 8.86
C GLN A 89 -4.56 6.91 8.54
N ASP A 90 -3.74 7.53 9.39
CA ASP A 90 -3.25 8.90 9.18
C ASP A 90 -2.49 9.01 7.86
N GLU A 91 -1.66 8.00 7.54
CA GLU A 91 -0.95 7.96 6.28
C GLU A 91 -1.88 7.79 5.07
N LEU A 92 -2.86 6.88 5.16
CA LEU A 92 -3.87 6.69 4.12
C LEU A 92 -4.63 7.99 3.82
N ASP A 93 -4.90 8.81 4.84
CA ASP A 93 -5.61 10.09 4.67
C ASP A 93 -4.74 11.14 3.96
N ILE A 94 -3.41 11.07 4.08
CA ILE A 94 -2.48 12.05 3.49
C ILE A 94 -2.10 11.67 2.05
N ILE A 95 -1.69 10.42 1.81
CA ILE A 95 -1.11 9.99 0.52
C ILE A 95 -1.94 8.94 -0.21
N GLY A 96 -2.98 8.40 0.44
CA GLY A 96 -3.71 7.24 -0.04
C GLY A 96 -2.97 5.92 0.23
N LYS A 97 -3.42 4.85 -0.42
CA LYS A 97 -2.80 3.54 -0.29
C LYS A 97 -1.46 3.49 -1.02
N ARG A 98 -0.42 3.00 -0.33
CA ARG A 98 0.85 2.61 -0.94
C ARG A 98 0.67 1.33 -1.77
N PRO A 99 1.13 1.28 -3.04
CA PRO A 99 1.25 0.02 -3.77
C PRO A 99 2.18 -0.95 -3.03
N ASP A 100 1.95 -2.25 -3.18
CA ASP A 100 2.76 -3.29 -2.52
C ASP A 100 4.23 -3.24 -2.96
N ILE A 101 4.46 -3.08 -4.26
CA ILE A 101 5.79 -3.10 -4.88
C ILE A 101 5.98 -1.87 -5.77
N LEU A 102 7.14 -1.24 -5.70
CA LEU A 102 7.59 -0.22 -6.67
C LEU A 102 8.66 -0.81 -7.58
N ILE A 103 8.56 -0.51 -8.88
CA ILE A 103 9.57 -0.86 -9.87
C ILE A 103 10.41 0.36 -10.19
N PHE A 104 11.72 0.21 -10.09
CA PHE A 104 12.70 1.23 -10.46
C PHE A 104 13.58 0.75 -11.61
N LYS A 105 14.14 1.70 -12.36
CA LYS A 105 15.35 1.41 -13.13
C LYS A 105 16.50 1.19 -12.16
N LYS A 106 17.39 0.24 -12.43
CA LYS A 106 18.57 0.01 -11.57
C LYS A 106 19.45 1.26 -11.42
N SER A 107 19.48 2.15 -12.41
CA SER A 107 20.19 3.44 -12.32
C SER A 107 19.63 4.40 -11.27
N ASP A 108 18.35 4.24 -10.91
CA ASP A 108 17.69 5.06 -9.90
C ASP A 108 17.67 4.40 -8.52
N TYR A 109 18.12 3.14 -8.41
CA TYR A 109 18.14 2.39 -7.15
C TYR A 109 19.11 3.00 -6.13
N LYS A 110 18.67 3.01 -4.88
CA LYS A 110 19.44 3.50 -3.73
C LYS A 110 19.81 2.35 -2.81
N GLU A 111 21.06 1.90 -2.89
CA GLU A 111 21.57 0.81 -2.05
C GLU A 111 21.41 1.11 -0.56
N GLU A 112 21.51 2.37 -0.14
CA GLU A 112 21.37 2.79 1.25
C GLU A 112 19.95 2.60 1.82
N LEU A 113 18.93 2.52 0.96
CA LEU A 113 17.55 2.27 1.36
C LEU A 113 17.19 0.78 1.32
N GLY A 114 17.99 -0.04 0.63
CA GLY A 114 17.74 -1.47 0.45
C GLY A 114 16.48 -1.79 -0.37
N ASN A 115 16.04 -3.05 -0.28
CA ASN A 115 14.91 -3.58 -1.06
C ASN A 115 13.55 -3.50 -0.32
N ASP A 116 13.53 -2.95 0.89
CA ASP A 116 12.32 -2.77 1.69
C ASP A 116 12.29 -1.36 2.29
N ILE A 117 11.39 -0.53 1.78
CA ILE A 117 11.16 0.83 2.26
C ILE A 117 9.77 0.96 2.91
N SER A 118 9.10 -0.16 3.22
CA SER A 118 7.73 -0.19 3.76
C SER A 118 7.62 0.52 5.11
N GLN A 119 8.68 0.44 5.93
CA GLN A 119 8.74 1.04 7.27
C GLN A 119 9.27 2.48 7.26
N ILE A 120 9.73 2.97 6.11
CA ILE A 120 10.25 4.33 5.99
C ILE A 120 9.07 5.30 5.85
N PRO A 121 8.99 6.39 6.64
CA PRO A 121 7.95 7.40 6.49
C PRO A 121 7.91 7.96 5.07
N HIS A 122 6.74 7.99 4.42
CA HIS A 122 6.65 8.40 3.02
C HIS A 122 7.22 9.80 2.79
N SER A 123 6.98 10.72 3.73
CA SER A 123 7.48 12.10 3.67
C SER A 123 8.99 12.18 3.46
N SER A 124 9.78 11.25 4.02
CA SER A 124 11.24 11.24 3.86
C SER A 124 11.73 10.63 2.55
N ILE A 125 10.89 9.85 1.86
CA ILE A 125 11.22 9.16 0.60
C ILE A 125 10.39 9.61 -0.60
N THR A 126 9.58 10.67 -0.46
CA THR A 126 8.67 11.18 -1.51
C THR A 126 9.37 11.33 -2.88
N GLU A 127 10.53 12.00 -2.92
CA GLU A 127 11.26 12.23 -4.16
C GLU A 127 11.91 10.96 -4.72
N TYR A 128 12.21 9.98 -3.86
CA TYR A 128 12.66 8.67 -4.30
C TYR A 128 11.50 7.89 -4.92
N VAL A 129 10.35 7.80 -4.24
CA VAL A 129 9.15 7.10 -4.71
C VAL A 129 8.70 7.60 -6.08
N LYS A 130 8.77 8.91 -6.34
CA LYS A 130 8.44 9.51 -7.64
C LYS A 130 9.30 9.02 -8.82
N LYS A 131 10.47 8.43 -8.55
CA LYS A 131 11.33 7.83 -9.60
C LYS A 131 10.88 6.44 -10.02
N ALA A 132 9.97 5.81 -9.28
CA ALA A 132 9.42 4.52 -9.68
C ALA A 132 8.73 4.65 -11.03
N ILE A 133 8.97 3.68 -11.92
CA ILE A 133 8.33 3.65 -13.24
C ILE A 133 6.94 3.01 -13.20
N ALA A 134 6.68 2.22 -12.15
CA ALA A 134 5.41 1.55 -11.91
C ALA A 134 5.25 1.21 -10.42
N GLY A 135 3.99 1.15 -9.98
CA GLY A 135 3.58 0.48 -8.76
C GLY A 135 2.77 -0.78 -9.10
N ILE A 136 2.98 -1.85 -8.36
CA ILE A 136 2.28 -3.13 -8.53
C ILE A 136 1.51 -3.41 -7.24
N GLU A 137 0.25 -3.77 -7.42
CA GLU A 137 -0.61 -4.33 -6.38
C GLU A 137 -0.73 -5.84 -6.65
N VAL A 138 -0.46 -6.67 -5.64
CA VAL A 138 -0.52 -8.12 -5.76
C VAL A 138 -1.72 -8.61 -4.95
N LEU A 139 -2.70 -9.17 -5.67
CA LEU A 139 -3.91 -9.69 -5.07
C LEU A 139 -3.95 -11.20 -5.26
N THR A 140 -4.18 -11.92 -4.16
CA THR A 140 -4.53 -13.34 -4.19
C THR A 140 -6.03 -13.48 -4.02
N THR A 141 -6.65 -14.34 -4.84
CA THR A 141 -8.07 -14.62 -4.74
C THR A 141 -8.27 -16.11 -4.55
N THR A 142 -9.02 -16.49 -3.52
CA THR A 142 -9.60 -17.82 -3.43
C THR A 142 -10.91 -17.82 -4.21
N GLU A 143 -10.89 -18.32 -5.44
CA GLU A 143 -12.14 -18.67 -6.13
C GLU A 143 -12.79 -19.82 -5.35
N ASN A 144 -13.76 -19.50 -4.51
CA ASN A 144 -14.72 -20.49 -4.07
C ASN A 144 -15.57 -20.84 -5.29
N SER A 145 -15.21 -21.91 -5.99
CA SER A 145 -16.12 -22.56 -6.92
C SER A 145 -17.36 -22.99 -6.13
N LYS A 146 -18.37 -22.11 -6.10
CA LYS A 146 -19.74 -22.50 -5.77
C LYS A 146 -20.18 -23.42 -6.91
N ASN A 147 -19.88 -24.69 -6.77
CA ASN A 147 -20.53 -25.73 -7.55
C ASN A 147 -22.01 -25.68 -7.17
N TYR A 148 -22.83 -25.40 -8.18
CA TYR A 148 -24.28 -25.45 -8.16
C TYR A 148 -24.80 -26.83 -7.78
#